data_AF-A0A924BR53-F1
#
_entry.id   AF-A0A924BR53-F1
#
_cell.length_a   1.000
_cell.length_b   1.000
_cell.length_c   1.000
_cell.angle_alpha   90.00
_cell.angle_beta   90.00
_cell.angle_gamma   90.00
#
_symmetry.space_group_name_H-M   'P 1'
#
loop_
_entity.id
_entity.type
_entity.pdbx_description
1 polymer ?
#
loop_
_entity_poly.entity_id
_entity_poly.type
_entity_poly.pdbx_seq_one_letter_code
_entity_poly.pdbx_strand_id
1 'polypeptide(L)'
;SLGGQYPVMNVTLLHPKDQGIFASFGAHPRFEIALERALTELLQGRALDTLEGFEPPGFDMDEIDAVANLEIHFVDSSGVISWDFLGDTPDFAFADWNFSTTTAEDYAWLCDKIHAEGFEMYIADFEEQGAYSCRILVPGMSEIYPVEDLELENNSIGNRIRPALVRLHDLSEAECAELLEDLQTMNLSEERPLWEILGLAIPVGTPWKQLRMGELKTLLALAIGDEEAILEGCDWIYHFNDLSANRRLVYRCIESLLKLENTDDFRRSLALLYGTEALRQAEALLDRSERFFGLDTLGADMQGSAMHQTLLKAYDKLFAA
;
A
#
# COMPACT_ATOMS: atom_id res chain seq x y z
N SER A 1 -24.24 18.36 -5.49
CA SER A 1 -24.83 18.34 -6.84
C SER A 1 -24.32 19.41 -7.81
N LEU A 2 -23.56 20.42 -7.36
CA LEU A 2 -23.05 21.51 -8.22
C LEU A 2 -24.18 22.21 -9.01
N GLY A 3 -25.17 22.73 -8.30
CA GLY A 3 -26.34 23.38 -8.91
C GLY A 3 -27.36 22.40 -9.51
N GLY A 4 -27.46 21.17 -8.97
CA GLY A 4 -28.44 20.17 -9.42
C GLY A 4 -28.00 19.32 -10.62
N GLN A 5 -26.71 19.35 -10.98
CA GLN A 5 -26.15 18.59 -12.09
C GLN A 5 -25.90 17.12 -11.75
N TYR A 6 -25.44 16.85 -10.53
CA TYR A 6 -25.01 15.50 -10.11
C TYR A 6 -25.79 15.01 -8.88
N PRO A 7 -26.13 13.70 -8.80
CA PRO A 7 -26.85 13.09 -7.69
C PRO A 7 -25.94 12.82 -6.48
N VAL A 8 -25.16 13.82 -6.08
CA VAL A 8 -24.11 13.72 -5.05
C VAL A 8 -24.44 14.63 -3.87
N MET A 9 -24.34 14.05 -2.68
CA MET A 9 -24.43 14.68 -1.37
C MET A 9 -23.08 14.64 -0.67
N ASN A 10 -22.79 15.66 0.13
CA ASN A 10 -21.69 15.67 1.08
C ASN A 10 -22.24 15.92 2.49
N VAL A 11 -21.71 15.21 3.47
CA VAL A 11 -21.90 15.48 4.89
C VAL A 11 -20.52 15.60 5.52
N THR A 12 -20.26 16.73 6.17
CA THR A 12 -18.95 17.02 6.76
C THR A 12 -19.05 17.11 8.28
N LEU A 13 -18.15 16.42 8.96
CA LEU A 13 -17.93 16.50 10.40
C LEU A 13 -16.72 17.38 10.67
N LEU A 14 -16.87 18.29 11.63
CA LEU A 14 -15.79 19.13 12.14
C LEU A 14 -15.52 18.71 13.58
N HIS A 15 -14.28 18.35 13.89
CA HIS A 15 -13.90 17.90 15.22
C HIS A 15 -13.16 19.01 16.00
N PRO A 16 -13.79 19.68 16.99
CA PRO A 16 -13.23 20.91 17.55
C PRO A 16 -11.95 20.73 18.39
N LYS A 17 -11.64 19.52 18.87
CA LYS A 17 -10.51 19.30 19.79
C LYS A 17 -9.17 19.22 19.08
N ASP A 18 -9.12 18.53 17.94
CA ASP A 18 -7.94 18.34 17.10
C ASP A 18 -8.04 19.11 15.77
N GLN A 19 -9.16 19.79 15.54
CA GLN A 19 -9.46 20.58 14.34
C GLN A 19 -9.59 19.74 13.07
N GLY A 20 -9.73 18.41 13.21
CA GLY A 20 -9.87 17.50 12.07
C GLY A 20 -11.18 17.69 11.32
N ILE A 21 -11.12 17.49 10.00
CA ILE A 21 -12.28 17.53 9.12
C ILE A 21 -12.45 16.15 8.48
N PHE A 22 -13.69 15.66 8.52
CA PHE A 22 -14.06 14.46 7.78
C PHE A 22 -15.24 14.76 6.87
N ALA A 23 -14.98 14.80 5.56
CA ALA A 23 -16.00 14.96 4.53
C ALA A 23 -16.38 13.61 3.94
N SER A 24 -17.64 13.20 4.13
CA SER A 24 -18.19 11.98 3.54
C SER A 24 -19.09 12.31 2.36
N PHE A 25 -18.91 11.59 1.26
CA PHE A 25 -19.67 11.76 0.03
C PHE A 25 -20.57 10.55 -0.23
N GLY A 26 -21.83 10.81 -0.58
CA GLY A 26 -22.81 9.79 -0.93
C GLY A 26 -23.52 10.16 -2.22
N ALA A 27 -23.74 9.18 -3.09
CA ALA A 27 -24.45 9.39 -4.35
C ALA A 27 -25.61 8.42 -4.52
N HIS A 28 -26.74 8.94 -4.99
CA HIS A 28 -27.92 8.19 -5.41
C HIS A 28 -28.86 9.15 -6.18
N PRO A 29 -29.54 8.75 -7.26
CA PRO A 29 -30.52 9.60 -7.97
C PRO A 29 -31.66 10.20 -7.14
N ARG A 30 -31.82 9.72 -5.90
CA ARG A 30 -32.84 10.15 -4.94
C ARG A 30 -32.15 10.85 -3.78
N PHE A 31 -32.55 12.09 -3.51
CA PHE A 31 -31.93 12.95 -2.52
C PHE A 31 -31.77 12.31 -1.14
N GLU A 32 -32.88 11.75 -0.62
CA GLU A 32 -32.93 11.15 0.72
C GLU A 32 -31.97 9.97 0.87
N ILE A 33 -31.80 9.16 -0.18
CA ILE A 33 -30.91 8.01 -0.17
C ILE A 33 -29.44 8.46 -0.26
N ALA A 34 -29.13 9.47 -1.07
CA ALA A 34 -27.78 10.02 -1.14
C ALA A 34 -27.35 10.64 0.22
N LEU A 35 -28.27 11.33 0.90
CA LEU A 35 -28.06 11.86 2.24
C LEU A 35 -27.84 10.75 3.27
N GLU A 36 -28.68 9.71 3.27
CA GLU A 36 -28.51 8.56 4.15
C GLU A 36 -27.13 7.92 3.93
N ARG A 37 -26.74 7.66 2.68
CA ARG A 37 -25.45 7.05 2.35
C ARG A 37 -24.26 7.87 2.85
N ALA A 38 -24.28 9.19 2.64
CA ALA A 38 -23.23 10.08 3.14
C ALA A 38 -23.14 10.06 4.68
N LEU A 39 -24.28 10.01 5.38
CA LEU A 39 -24.30 9.90 6.84
C LEU A 39 -23.81 8.55 7.35
N THR A 40 -24.23 7.45 6.70
CA THR A 40 -23.85 6.10 7.14
C THR A 40 -22.39 5.81 6.88
N GLU A 41 -21.84 6.30 5.76
CA GLU A 41 -20.43 6.14 5.43
C GLU A 41 -19.54 6.90 6.42
N LEU A 42 -19.93 8.13 6.80
CA LEU A 42 -19.26 8.92 7.83
C LEU A 42 -19.09 8.18 9.17
N LEU A 43 -20.01 7.26 9.50
CA LEU A 43 -19.99 6.51 10.76
C LEU A 43 -19.65 5.02 10.57
N GLN A 44 -19.33 4.60 9.34
CA GLN A 44 -19.11 3.19 9.05
C GLN A 44 -17.84 2.68 9.74
N GLY A 45 -18.01 1.68 10.62
CA GLY A 45 -16.89 1.07 11.35
C GLY A 45 -16.25 1.96 12.41
N ARG A 46 -16.82 3.15 12.71
CA ARG A 46 -16.29 4.10 13.68
C ARG A 46 -17.26 4.34 14.83
N ALA A 47 -16.76 4.30 16.06
CA ALA A 47 -17.51 4.79 17.20
C ALA A 47 -17.38 6.32 17.28
N LEU A 48 -18.34 7.00 17.91
CA LEU A 48 -18.33 8.46 17.99
C LEU A 48 -17.11 9.03 18.74
N ASP A 49 -16.53 8.25 19.65
CA ASP A 49 -15.32 8.58 20.40
C ASP A 49 -14.02 8.24 19.66
N THR A 50 -14.10 7.70 18.44
CA THR A 50 -12.95 7.36 17.58
C THR A 50 -12.90 8.21 16.31
N LEU A 51 -13.51 9.41 16.31
CA LEU A 51 -13.53 10.35 15.19
C LEU A 51 -12.45 11.43 15.30
N GLU A 52 -11.36 11.13 16.00
CA GLU A 52 -10.16 11.97 16.13
C GLU A 52 -9.09 11.55 15.10
N GLY A 53 -8.16 12.46 14.77
CA GLY A 53 -6.97 12.17 13.95
C GLY A 53 -7.14 12.37 12.45
N PHE A 54 -8.17 13.11 12.01
CA PHE A 54 -8.26 13.62 10.63
C PHE A 54 -7.46 14.92 10.48
N GLU A 55 -7.04 15.23 9.26
CA GLU A 55 -6.28 16.45 8.97
C GLU A 55 -7.13 17.73 9.17
N PRO A 56 -6.51 18.82 9.64
CA PRO A 56 -7.15 20.12 9.67
C PRO A 56 -7.31 20.70 8.25
N PRO A 57 -8.18 21.72 8.07
CA PRO A 57 -8.32 22.39 6.77
C PRO A 57 -7.04 23.12 6.35
N GLY A 58 -6.71 23.01 5.07
CA GLY A 58 -5.54 23.62 4.44
C GLY A 58 -5.85 24.91 3.66
N PHE A 59 -4.78 25.63 3.31
CA PHE A 59 -4.81 26.80 2.41
C PHE A 59 -3.99 26.62 1.14
N ASP A 60 -3.13 25.60 1.10
CA ASP A 60 -2.25 25.33 -0.04
C ASP A 60 -3.02 24.53 -1.09
N MET A 61 -3.46 25.21 -2.15
CA MET A 61 -4.21 24.57 -3.22
C MET A 61 -3.35 23.60 -4.04
N ASP A 62 -2.03 23.76 -4.09
CA ASP A 62 -1.16 22.82 -4.80
C ASP A 62 -1.14 21.46 -4.07
N GLU A 63 -1.21 21.46 -2.74
CA GLU A 63 -1.35 20.24 -1.93
C GLU A 63 -2.76 19.66 -2.03
N ILE A 64 -3.79 20.50 -1.93
CA ILE A 64 -5.19 20.07 -1.92
C ILE A 64 -5.61 19.46 -3.27
N ASP A 65 -5.16 20.06 -4.38
CA ASP A 65 -5.45 19.59 -5.74
C ASP A 65 -4.50 18.45 -6.19
N ALA A 66 -3.49 18.11 -5.38
CA ALA A 66 -2.57 17.04 -5.71
C ALA A 66 -3.29 15.69 -5.82
N VAL A 67 -2.92 14.91 -6.83
CA VAL A 67 -3.46 13.56 -7.05
C VAL A 67 -3.26 12.67 -5.82
N ALA A 68 -2.11 12.78 -5.16
CA ALA A 68 -1.82 12.06 -3.91
C ALA A 68 -2.84 12.37 -2.79
N ASN A 69 -3.33 13.63 -2.70
CA ASN A 69 -4.34 13.99 -1.71
C ASN A 69 -5.71 13.36 -2.05
N LEU A 70 -6.08 13.33 -3.33
CA LEU A 70 -7.30 12.65 -3.80
C LEU A 70 -7.25 11.14 -3.56
N GLU A 71 -6.08 10.52 -3.74
CA GLU A 71 -5.85 9.11 -3.42
C GLU A 71 -6.02 8.83 -1.92
N ILE A 72 -5.48 9.69 -1.04
CA ILE A 72 -5.68 9.58 0.41
C ILE A 72 -7.18 9.67 0.75
N HIS A 73 -7.90 10.61 0.14
CA HIS A 73 -9.35 10.73 0.29
C HIS A 73 -10.09 9.44 -0.08
N PHE A 74 -9.67 8.76 -1.15
CA PHE A 74 -10.25 7.48 -1.56
C PHE A 74 -9.89 6.33 -0.62
N VAL A 75 -8.65 6.27 -0.12
CA VAL A 75 -8.14 5.17 0.71
C VAL A 75 -8.79 5.17 2.09
N ASP A 76 -8.84 6.32 2.77
CA ASP A 76 -9.34 6.38 4.15
C ASP A 76 -10.02 7.71 4.55
N SER A 77 -10.18 8.62 3.58
CA SER A 77 -10.83 9.93 3.77
C SER A 77 -10.09 10.89 4.70
N SER A 78 -8.78 10.70 4.90
CA SER A 78 -7.94 11.57 5.72
C SER A 78 -7.23 12.69 4.95
N GLY A 79 -7.56 12.89 3.66
CA GLY A 79 -6.93 13.93 2.87
C GLY A 79 -7.28 15.34 3.36
N VAL A 80 -6.46 16.31 2.98
CA VAL A 80 -6.63 17.72 3.33
C VAL A 80 -7.78 18.31 2.52
N ILE A 81 -8.57 19.18 3.16
CA ILE A 81 -9.69 19.92 2.57
C ILE A 81 -9.43 21.41 2.67
N SER A 82 -9.77 22.17 1.62
CA SER A 82 -9.61 23.64 1.61
C SER A 82 -10.51 24.33 2.64
N TRP A 83 -10.00 25.40 3.25
CA TRP A 83 -10.83 26.34 4.01
C TRP A 83 -11.99 26.93 3.19
N ASP A 84 -11.83 27.10 1.89
CA ASP A 84 -12.88 27.64 1.01
C ASP A 84 -14.12 26.74 1.00
N PHE A 85 -13.95 25.44 1.20
CA PHE A 85 -15.06 24.47 1.30
C PHE A 85 -15.98 24.73 2.51
N LEU A 86 -15.47 25.41 3.55
CA LEU A 86 -16.21 25.72 4.77
C LEU A 86 -16.83 27.13 4.76
N GLY A 87 -16.82 27.82 3.62
CA GLY A 87 -17.37 29.17 3.50
C GLY A 87 -18.90 29.22 3.65
N ASP A 88 -19.40 30.28 4.29
CA ASP A 88 -20.86 30.52 4.45
C ASP A 88 -21.56 30.84 3.11
N THR A 89 -20.81 31.33 2.12
CA THR A 89 -21.33 31.65 0.78
C THR A 89 -20.97 30.52 -0.18
N PRO A 90 -21.93 29.72 -0.66
CA PRO A 90 -21.63 28.62 -1.56
C PRO A 90 -21.42 29.11 -2.99
N ASP A 91 -20.50 28.47 -3.72
CA ASP A 91 -20.27 28.74 -5.16
C ASP A 91 -21.46 28.33 -6.04
N PHE A 92 -22.26 27.37 -5.56
CA PHE A 92 -23.45 26.88 -6.24
C PHE A 92 -24.67 27.02 -5.34
N ALA A 93 -25.78 27.49 -5.92
CA ALA A 93 -27.05 27.53 -5.21
C ALA A 93 -27.52 26.09 -4.88
N PHE A 94 -28.17 25.94 -3.73
CA PHE A 94 -28.84 24.69 -3.37
C PHE A 94 -29.89 24.33 -4.41
N ALA A 95 -29.92 23.06 -4.79
CA ALA A 95 -30.95 22.47 -5.63
C ALA A 95 -31.60 21.31 -4.89
N ASP A 96 -32.93 21.34 -4.76
CA ASP A 96 -33.73 20.22 -4.26
C ASP A 96 -33.96 19.23 -5.41
N TRP A 97 -32.90 18.51 -5.76
CA TRP A 97 -32.88 17.61 -6.91
C TRP A 97 -33.53 16.26 -6.57
N ASN A 98 -34.24 15.69 -7.53
CA ASN A 98 -34.68 14.31 -7.49
C ASN A 98 -34.88 13.86 -8.94
N PHE A 99 -34.11 12.86 -9.39
CA PHE A 99 -34.00 12.59 -10.82
C PHE A 99 -35.01 11.54 -11.30
N SER A 100 -35.37 10.55 -10.48
CA SER A 100 -36.27 9.47 -10.87
C SER A 100 -36.92 8.74 -9.68
N THR A 101 -37.85 7.81 -9.95
CA THR A 101 -38.60 7.06 -8.91
C THR A 101 -38.48 5.54 -8.99
N THR A 102 -37.90 5.00 -10.07
CA THR A 102 -37.72 3.55 -10.27
C THR A 102 -36.28 3.24 -10.64
N THR A 103 -35.82 2.03 -10.34
CA THR A 103 -34.45 1.61 -10.66
C THR A 103 -34.14 1.65 -12.15
N ALA A 104 -35.12 1.38 -13.01
CA ALA A 104 -34.95 1.43 -14.46
C ALA A 104 -34.80 2.87 -14.98
N GLU A 105 -35.57 3.81 -14.42
CA GLU A 105 -35.43 5.24 -14.73
C GLU A 105 -34.12 5.81 -14.18
N ASP A 106 -33.72 5.40 -12.98
CA ASP A 106 -32.44 5.77 -12.35
C ASP A 106 -31.26 5.35 -13.23
N TYR A 107 -31.27 4.11 -13.70
CA TYR A 107 -30.26 3.58 -14.61
C TYR A 107 -30.23 4.37 -15.93
N ALA A 108 -31.38 4.55 -16.58
CA ALA A 108 -31.45 5.27 -17.85
C ALA A 108 -30.94 6.71 -17.72
N TRP A 109 -31.36 7.42 -16.67
CA TRP A 109 -30.94 8.78 -16.42
C TRP A 109 -29.42 8.90 -16.21
N LEU A 110 -28.82 8.00 -15.41
CA LEU A 110 -27.38 7.98 -15.16
C LEU A 110 -26.58 7.72 -16.44
N CYS A 111 -26.99 6.72 -17.23
CA CYS A 111 -26.38 6.40 -18.52
C CYS A 111 -26.47 7.59 -19.48
N ASP A 112 -27.65 8.18 -19.61
CA ASP A 112 -27.88 9.33 -20.50
C ASP A 112 -27.06 10.54 -20.06
N LYS A 113 -26.92 10.77 -18.75
CA LYS A 113 -26.10 11.86 -18.19
C LYS A 113 -24.61 11.68 -18.54
N ILE A 114 -24.07 10.48 -18.38
CA ILE A 114 -22.66 10.16 -18.72
C ILE A 114 -22.42 10.38 -20.22
N HIS A 115 -23.29 9.84 -21.08
CA HIS A 115 -23.16 10.03 -22.53
C HIS A 115 -23.34 11.49 -22.96
N ALA A 116 -24.23 12.24 -22.30
CA ALA A 116 -24.44 13.67 -22.58
C ALA A 116 -23.21 14.53 -22.22
N GLU A 117 -22.38 14.08 -21.29
CA GLU A 117 -21.10 14.71 -20.95
C GLU A 117 -19.95 14.26 -21.86
N GLY A 118 -20.22 13.38 -22.83
CA GLY A 118 -19.27 12.95 -23.87
C GLY A 118 -18.37 11.79 -23.44
N PHE A 119 -18.73 11.09 -22.36
CA PHE A 119 -17.99 9.93 -21.87
C PHE A 119 -18.64 8.63 -22.34
N GLU A 120 -17.80 7.64 -22.60
CA GLU A 120 -18.23 6.27 -22.91
C GLU A 120 -18.20 5.43 -21.63
N MET A 121 -19.17 4.52 -21.49
CA MET A 121 -19.29 3.65 -20.33
C MET A 121 -19.13 2.18 -20.73
N TYR A 122 -18.30 1.47 -19.97
CA TYR A 122 -18.05 0.04 -20.14
C TYR A 122 -18.56 -0.71 -18.91
N ILE A 123 -19.46 -1.67 -19.13
CA ILE A 123 -20.07 -2.47 -18.06
C ILE A 123 -19.71 -3.93 -18.28
N ALA A 124 -19.19 -4.58 -17.24
CA ALA A 124 -19.06 -6.02 -17.16
C ALA A 124 -20.05 -6.54 -16.10
N ASP A 125 -20.94 -7.44 -16.51
CA ASP A 125 -21.93 -8.09 -15.64
C ASP A 125 -21.41 -9.47 -15.16
N PHE A 126 -21.69 -9.79 -13.91
CA PHE A 126 -21.30 -11.05 -13.26
C PHE A 126 -22.50 -11.63 -12.48
N GLU A 127 -22.99 -12.79 -12.90
CA GLU A 127 -24.16 -13.47 -12.34
C GLU A 127 -23.81 -14.84 -11.72
N GLU A 128 -22.57 -15.30 -11.91
CA GLU A 128 -22.12 -16.66 -11.66
C GLU A 128 -22.20 -17.06 -10.18
N GLN A 129 -22.19 -16.09 -9.26
CA GLN A 129 -22.22 -16.33 -7.81
C GLN A 129 -23.63 -16.27 -7.21
N GLY A 130 -24.69 -16.26 -8.03
CA GLY A 130 -26.08 -16.28 -7.59
C GLY A 130 -26.62 -14.93 -7.08
N ALA A 131 -25.83 -13.86 -7.16
CA ALA A 131 -26.25 -12.48 -6.98
C ALA A 131 -25.68 -11.65 -8.14
N TYR A 132 -26.49 -10.74 -8.68
CA TYR A 132 -26.03 -9.83 -9.74
C TYR A 132 -24.99 -8.86 -9.16
N SER A 133 -23.86 -8.77 -9.85
CA SER A 133 -22.83 -7.77 -9.61
C SER A 133 -22.32 -7.25 -10.95
N CYS A 134 -21.80 -6.02 -10.95
CA CYS A 134 -21.21 -5.45 -12.16
C CYS A 134 -19.95 -4.65 -11.80
N ARG A 135 -19.10 -4.44 -12.80
CA ARG A 135 -18.01 -3.48 -12.75
C ARG A 135 -18.19 -2.48 -13.87
N ILE A 136 -18.26 -1.20 -13.51
CA ILE A 136 -18.49 -0.09 -14.43
C ILE A 136 -17.20 0.71 -14.53
N LEU A 137 -16.77 1.01 -15.75
CA LEU A 137 -15.64 1.89 -16.05
C LEU A 137 -16.11 3.02 -16.97
N VAL A 138 -15.77 4.25 -16.62
CA VAL A 138 -16.04 5.46 -17.39
C VAL A 138 -14.72 6.24 -17.48
N PRO A 139 -13.95 6.07 -18.57
CA PRO A 139 -12.68 6.76 -18.72
C PRO A 139 -12.85 8.28 -18.74
N GLY A 140 -12.04 8.99 -17.95
CA GLY A 140 -12.13 10.42 -17.68
C GLY A 140 -13.08 10.81 -16.53
N MET A 141 -13.65 9.84 -15.82
CA MET A 141 -14.57 10.08 -14.69
C MET A 141 -14.40 9.10 -13.52
N SER A 142 -14.10 7.82 -13.80
CA SER A 142 -14.09 6.75 -12.79
C SER A 142 -12.70 6.37 -12.29
N GLU A 143 -11.66 6.97 -12.87
CA GLU A 143 -10.27 6.78 -12.46
C GLU A 143 -10.06 7.27 -11.02
N ILE A 144 -9.39 6.42 -10.23
CA ILE A 144 -8.89 6.78 -8.90
C ILE A 144 -7.43 7.21 -8.99
N TYR A 145 -6.67 6.49 -9.81
CA TYR A 145 -5.24 6.71 -10.03
C TYR A 145 -5.00 7.28 -11.43
N PRO A 146 -3.96 8.11 -11.59
CA PRO A 146 -3.60 8.69 -12.88
C PRO A 146 -3.13 7.60 -13.85
N VAL A 147 -3.23 7.89 -15.15
CA VAL A 147 -2.87 6.91 -16.20
C VAL A 147 -1.36 6.64 -16.20
N GLU A 148 -0.57 7.63 -15.80
CA GLU A 148 0.87 7.59 -15.67
C GLU A 148 1.34 6.50 -14.68
N ASP A 149 0.51 6.11 -13.71
CA ASP A 149 0.81 5.04 -12.76
C ASP A 149 0.90 3.66 -13.43
N LEU A 150 0.38 3.50 -14.65
CA LEU A 150 0.64 2.31 -15.46
C LEU A 150 2.13 2.14 -15.79
N GLU A 151 2.91 3.21 -15.80
CA GLU A 151 4.37 3.19 -15.97
C GLU A 151 5.10 3.36 -14.64
N LEU A 152 4.65 4.30 -13.81
CA LEU A 152 5.38 4.72 -12.61
C LEU A 152 5.12 3.83 -11.39
N GLU A 153 3.86 3.43 -11.16
CA GLU A 153 3.41 2.74 -9.94
C GLU A 153 2.71 1.40 -10.25
N ASN A 154 3.14 0.74 -11.33
CA ASN A 154 2.49 -0.47 -11.81
C ASN A 154 2.68 -1.65 -10.85
N ASN A 155 1.58 -2.13 -10.28
CA ASN A 155 1.57 -3.23 -9.31
C ASN A 155 2.05 -4.59 -9.89
N SER A 156 2.23 -4.71 -11.20
CA SER A 156 2.77 -5.91 -11.85
C SER A 156 4.31 -5.94 -11.89
N ILE A 157 5.00 -4.87 -11.45
CA ILE A 157 6.47 -4.80 -11.43
C ILE A 157 7.13 -5.98 -10.69
N GLY A 158 6.46 -6.49 -9.65
CA GLY A 158 6.92 -7.65 -8.89
C GLY A 158 7.00 -8.95 -9.68
N ASN A 159 6.32 -9.07 -10.84
CA ASN A 159 6.34 -10.27 -11.66
C ASN A 159 7.75 -10.62 -12.16
N ARG A 160 8.64 -9.62 -12.34
CA ARG A 160 10.03 -9.83 -12.76
C ARG A 160 10.87 -10.54 -11.69
N ILE A 161 10.66 -10.18 -10.42
CA ILE A 161 11.49 -10.65 -9.29
C ILE A 161 10.87 -11.83 -8.53
N ARG A 162 9.55 -12.02 -8.64
CA ARG A 162 8.82 -13.11 -7.96
C ARG A 162 9.43 -14.49 -8.20
N PRO A 163 9.83 -14.90 -9.42
CA PRO A 163 10.41 -16.23 -9.66
C PRO A 163 11.70 -16.50 -8.89
N ALA A 164 12.47 -15.47 -8.55
CA ALA A 164 13.66 -15.61 -7.72
C ALA A 164 13.28 -15.63 -6.23
N LEU A 165 12.42 -14.70 -5.79
CA LEU A 165 12.05 -14.56 -4.38
C LEU A 165 11.27 -15.75 -3.81
N VAL A 166 10.49 -16.45 -4.63
CA VAL A 166 9.77 -17.65 -4.17
C VAL A 166 10.71 -18.81 -3.79
N ARG A 167 11.93 -18.81 -4.33
CA ARG A 167 12.97 -19.83 -4.12
C ARG A 167 14.28 -19.21 -3.62
N LEU A 168 14.18 -18.12 -2.85
CA LEU A 168 15.30 -17.26 -2.46
C LEU A 168 16.54 -18.04 -1.95
N HIS A 169 16.33 -19.08 -1.14
CA HIS A 169 17.40 -19.92 -0.59
C HIS A 169 18.07 -20.85 -1.59
N ASP A 170 17.40 -21.16 -2.70
CA ASP A 170 17.92 -22.03 -3.77
C ASP A 170 18.70 -21.25 -4.83
N LEU A 171 18.74 -19.91 -4.73
CA LEU A 171 19.50 -19.08 -5.67
C LEU A 171 21.00 -19.33 -5.51
N SER A 172 21.67 -19.60 -6.63
CA SER A 172 23.12 -19.57 -6.73
C SER A 172 23.66 -18.15 -6.52
N GLU A 173 24.97 -18.04 -6.29
CA GLU A 173 25.65 -16.74 -6.15
C GLU A 173 25.46 -15.86 -7.39
N ALA A 174 25.52 -16.45 -8.60
CA ALA A 174 25.28 -15.74 -9.86
C ALA A 174 23.83 -15.23 -9.98
N GLU A 175 22.85 -16.04 -9.60
CA GLU A 175 21.44 -15.62 -9.60
C GLU A 175 21.16 -14.54 -8.55
N CYS A 176 21.87 -14.54 -7.42
CA CYS A 176 21.77 -13.46 -6.44
C CYS A 176 22.36 -12.15 -6.94
N ALA A 177 23.49 -12.21 -7.65
CA ALA A 177 24.09 -11.03 -8.28
C ALA A 177 23.16 -10.44 -9.35
N GLU A 178 22.58 -11.29 -10.21
CA GLU A 178 21.61 -10.88 -11.23
C GLU A 178 20.35 -10.27 -10.59
N LEU A 179 19.81 -10.89 -9.55
CA LEU A 179 18.68 -10.33 -8.82
C LEU A 179 19.02 -8.99 -8.18
N LEU A 180 20.20 -8.83 -7.58
CA LEU A 180 20.62 -7.56 -6.98
C LEU A 180 20.72 -6.44 -8.04
N GLU A 181 21.31 -6.72 -9.20
CA GLU A 181 21.39 -5.78 -10.32
C GLU A 181 20.00 -5.40 -10.83
N ASP A 182 19.10 -6.38 -10.97
CA ASP A 182 17.70 -6.14 -11.33
C ASP A 182 17.02 -5.21 -10.32
N LEU A 183 17.21 -5.40 -9.02
CA LEU A 183 16.63 -4.55 -7.98
C LEU A 183 17.24 -3.15 -7.93
N GLN A 184 18.52 -3.00 -8.29
CA GLN A 184 19.19 -1.69 -8.38
C GLN A 184 18.75 -0.89 -9.60
N THR A 185 18.36 -1.57 -10.68
CA THR A 185 17.88 -0.94 -11.92
C THR A 185 16.37 -0.72 -11.94
N MET A 186 15.63 -1.38 -11.04
CA MET A 186 14.22 -1.05 -10.77
C MET A 186 14.13 0.36 -10.17
N ASN A 187 13.33 1.23 -10.79
CA ASN A 187 13.04 2.57 -10.28
C ASN A 187 12.05 2.52 -9.08
N LEU A 188 12.39 1.76 -8.04
CA LEU A 188 11.60 1.55 -6.84
C LEU A 188 12.34 2.06 -5.61
N SER A 189 11.63 2.77 -4.73
CA SER A 189 12.16 3.22 -3.45
C SER A 189 12.62 2.04 -2.59
N GLU A 190 13.71 2.24 -1.85
CA GLU A 190 14.25 1.24 -0.92
C GLU A 190 13.30 0.93 0.25
N GLU A 191 12.42 1.87 0.56
CA GLU A 191 11.42 1.80 1.63
C GLU A 191 10.19 0.97 1.25
N ARG A 192 10.03 0.63 -0.05
CA ARG A 192 8.86 -0.13 -0.51
C ARG A 192 8.81 -1.51 0.17
N PRO A 193 7.66 -1.89 0.74
CA PRO A 193 7.47 -3.22 1.31
C PRO A 193 7.46 -4.31 0.24
N LEU A 194 8.26 -5.35 0.42
CA LEU A 194 8.34 -6.45 -0.56
C LEU A 194 7.07 -7.27 -0.64
N TRP A 195 6.32 -7.38 0.45
CA TRP A 195 5.08 -8.15 0.48
C TRP A 195 4.00 -7.53 -0.42
N GLU A 196 3.99 -6.20 -0.61
CA GLU A 196 3.10 -5.51 -1.54
C GLU A 196 3.52 -5.79 -2.98
N ILE A 197 4.82 -5.60 -3.29
CA ILE A 197 5.38 -5.85 -4.62
C ILE A 197 5.12 -7.30 -5.06
N LEU A 198 5.24 -8.26 -4.14
CA LEU A 198 5.05 -9.67 -4.45
C LEU A 198 3.58 -10.08 -4.54
N GLY A 199 2.65 -9.30 -3.96
CA GLY A 199 1.28 -9.75 -3.71
C GLY A 199 1.21 -10.83 -2.62
N LEU A 200 2.12 -10.79 -1.64
CA LEU A 200 2.27 -11.79 -0.59
C LEU A 200 1.36 -11.47 0.60
N ALA A 201 0.25 -12.20 0.73
CA ALA A 201 -0.51 -12.26 1.97
C ALA A 201 0.30 -12.98 3.07
N ILE A 202 0.75 -12.27 4.10
CA ILE A 202 1.52 -12.83 5.22
C ILE A 202 1.24 -12.07 6.54
N PRO A 203 1.28 -12.74 7.72
CA PRO A 203 0.92 -12.09 8.98
C PRO A 203 1.86 -10.96 9.40
N VAL A 204 1.29 -10.00 10.14
CA VAL A 204 2.03 -8.93 10.84
C VAL A 204 3.02 -9.54 11.83
N GLY A 205 4.20 -8.91 11.95
CA GLY A 205 5.27 -9.36 12.85
C GLY A 205 6.17 -10.45 12.29
N THR A 206 5.95 -10.90 11.05
CA THR A 206 6.88 -11.81 10.36
C THR A 206 7.98 -11.02 9.64
N PRO A 207 9.20 -11.59 9.46
CA PRO A 207 10.27 -10.95 8.70
C PRO A 207 9.86 -10.58 7.27
N TRP A 208 9.12 -11.45 6.57
CA TRP A 208 8.57 -11.15 5.25
C TRP A 208 7.63 -9.94 5.22
N LYS A 209 6.82 -9.72 6.27
CA LYS A 209 5.96 -8.52 6.37
C LYS A 209 6.77 -7.25 6.63
N GLN A 210 7.90 -7.37 7.33
CA GLN A 210 8.80 -6.23 7.61
C GLN A 210 9.77 -5.96 6.47
N LEU A 211 10.07 -6.94 5.62
CA LEU A 211 11.09 -6.85 4.57
C LEU A 211 10.83 -5.68 3.62
N ARG A 212 11.85 -4.84 3.47
CA ARG A 212 11.90 -3.71 2.52
C ARG A 212 12.93 -3.96 1.43
N MET A 213 12.83 -3.18 0.36
CA MET A 213 13.71 -3.31 -0.81
C MET A 213 15.19 -3.12 -0.45
N GLY A 214 15.53 -2.11 0.36
CA GLY A 214 16.91 -1.89 0.82
C GLY A 214 17.47 -3.06 1.62
N GLU A 215 16.65 -3.67 2.48
CA GLU A 215 17.06 -4.84 3.26
C GLU A 215 17.29 -6.08 2.38
N LEU A 216 16.42 -6.33 1.40
CA LEU A 216 16.59 -7.43 0.45
C LEU A 216 17.90 -7.28 -0.34
N LYS A 217 18.20 -6.06 -0.83
CA LYS A 217 19.48 -5.76 -1.49
C LYS A 217 20.67 -6.07 -0.57
N THR A 218 20.59 -5.67 0.70
CA THR A 218 21.63 -5.96 1.71
C THR A 218 21.83 -7.47 1.91
N LEU A 219 20.74 -8.24 1.97
CA LEU A 219 20.80 -9.70 2.12
C LEU A 219 21.39 -10.39 0.88
N LEU A 220 21.11 -9.88 -0.32
CA LEU A 220 21.72 -10.36 -1.56
C LEU A 220 23.21 -10.03 -1.61
N ALA A 221 23.61 -8.83 -1.20
CA ALA A 221 25.01 -8.43 -1.08
C ALA A 221 25.78 -9.34 -0.10
N LEU A 222 25.18 -9.67 1.06
CA LEU A 222 25.72 -10.68 1.99
C LEU A 222 25.89 -12.05 1.32
N ALA A 223 24.89 -12.50 0.55
CA ALA A 223 24.93 -13.79 -0.12
C ALA A 223 26.02 -13.90 -1.19
N ILE A 224 26.42 -12.79 -1.83
CA ILE A 224 27.48 -12.75 -2.85
C ILE A 224 28.83 -12.26 -2.32
N GLY A 225 28.89 -11.79 -1.07
CA GLY A 225 30.12 -11.28 -0.45
C GLY A 225 30.58 -9.92 -1.00
N ASP A 226 29.65 -9.07 -1.43
CA ASP A 226 29.97 -7.70 -1.88
C ASP A 226 30.06 -6.76 -0.67
N GLU A 227 31.28 -6.58 -0.14
CA GLU A 227 31.52 -5.80 1.08
C GLU A 227 31.08 -4.32 0.96
N GLU A 228 31.20 -3.71 -0.22
CA GLU A 228 30.80 -2.32 -0.43
C GLU A 228 29.28 -2.19 -0.34
N ALA A 229 28.55 -3.05 -1.07
CA ALA A 229 27.09 -3.06 -1.02
C ALA A 229 26.53 -3.50 0.35
N ILE A 230 27.23 -4.38 1.07
CA ILE A 230 26.85 -4.75 2.46
C ILE A 230 26.93 -3.53 3.37
N LEU A 231 28.00 -2.74 3.28
CA LEU A 231 28.19 -1.55 4.12
C LEU A 231 27.17 -0.45 3.80
N GLU A 232 26.90 -0.21 2.52
CA GLU A 232 25.84 0.71 2.09
C GLU A 232 24.46 0.29 2.63
N GLY A 233 24.12 -0.99 2.47
CA GLY A 233 22.87 -1.54 2.99
C GLY A 233 22.75 -1.46 4.51
N CYS A 234 23.85 -1.70 5.25
CA CYS A 234 23.87 -1.54 6.71
C CYS A 234 23.63 -0.09 7.14
N ASP A 235 24.21 0.87 6.43
CA ASP A 235 24.00 2.31 6.67
C ASP A 235 22.54 2.70 6.43
N TRP A 236 21.94 2.24 5.32
CA TRP A 236 20.53 2.46 5.04
C TRP A 236 19.61 1.88 6.13
N ILE A 237 19.84 0.63 6.54
CA ILE A 237 19.06 -0.03 7.61
C ILE A 237 19.18 0.73 8.94
N TYR A 238 20.35 1.29 9.24
CA TYR A 238 20.57 2.07 10.45
C TYR A 238 19.73 3.36 10.45
N HIS A 239 19.71 4.08 9.34
CA HIS A 239 18.99 5.35 9.21
C HIS A 239 17.48 5.18 9.07
N PHE A 240 17.03 4.21 8.25
CA PHE A 240 15.60 3.95 8.05
C PHE A 240 14.92 3.41 9.32
N ASN A 241 15.64 2.58 10.11
CA ASN A 241 15.28 2.23 11.49
C ASN A 241 13.89 1.57 11.71
N ASP A 242 13.28 1.00 10.67
CA ASP A 242 11.95 0.33 10.74
C ASP A 242 12.03 -1.14 11.21
N LEU A 243 13.22 -1.75 11.17
CA LEU A 243 13.41 -3.14 11.59
C LEU A 243 13.45 -3.28 13.13
N SER A 244 13.07 -4.48 13.61
CA SER A 244 13.18 -4.80 15.03
C SER A 244 14.59 -4.61 15.58
N ALA A 245 14.71 -4.23 16.86
CA ALA A 245 15.99 -3.94 17.49
C ALA A 245 16.98 -5.10 17.39
N ASN A 246 16.52 -6.34 17.54
CA ASN A 246 17.35 -7.54 17.44
C ASN A 246 17.89 -7.74 16.01
N ARG A 247 17.06 -7.51 14.99
CA ARG A 247 17.45 -7.65 13.59
C ARG A 247 18.47 -6.58 13.18
N ARG A 248 18.26 -5.33 13.60
CA ARG A 248 19.23 -4.23 13.40
C ARG A 248 20.54 -4.47 14.13
N LEU A 249 20.52 -5.14 15.28
CA LEU A 249 21.73 -5.45 16.04
C LEU A 249 22.67 -6.36 15.25
N VAL A 250 22.13 -7.30 14.46
CA VAL A 250 22.92 -8.16 13.57
C VAL A 250 23.62 -7.33 12.50
N TYR A 251 22.89 -6.45 11.79
CA TYR A 251 23.48 -5.58 10.77
C TYR A 251 24.56 -4.64 11.33
N ARG A 252 24.36 -4.06 12.52
CA ARG A 252 25.41 -3.26 13.19
C ARG A 252 26.65 -4.10 13.55
N CYS A 253 26.45 -5.36 13.93
CA CYS A 253 27.54 -6.28 14.18
C CYS A 253 28.31 -6.62 12.88
N ILE A 254 27.60 -6.86 11.78
CA ILE A 254 28.18 -7.07 10.44
C ILE A 254 29.03 -5.87 10.03
N GLU A 255 28.47 -4.66 10.13
CA GLU A 255 29.18 -3.41 9.80
C GLU A 255 30.47 -3.26 10.63
N SER A 256 30.40 -3.57 11.92
CA SER A 256 31.58 -3.52 12.81
C SER A 256 32.62 -4.57 12.43
N LEU A 257 32.20 -5.79 12.09
CA LEU A 257 33.10 -6.87 11.67
C LEU A 257 33.84 -6.52 10.38
N LEU A 258 33.16 -5.91 9.41
CA LEU A 258 33.77 -5.48 8.14
C LEU A 258 34.72 -4.29 8.30
N LYS A 259 34.43 -3.36 9.23
CA LYS A 259 35.27 -2.17 9.46
C LYS A 259 36.49 -2.43 10.34
N LEU A 260 36.55 -3.55 11.05
CA LEU A 260 37.67 -3.91 11.92
C LEU A 260 38.77 -4.64 11.14
N GLU A 261 40.01 -4.17 11.26
CA GLU A 261 41.16 -4.81 10.58
C GLU A 261 41.50 -6.21 11.11
N ASN A 262 41.30 -6.47 12.41
CA ASN A 262 41.55 -7.77 13.03
C ASN A 262 40.43 -8.14 14.01
N THR A 263 39.41 -8.85 13.52
CA THR A 263 38.20 -9.19 14.29
C THR A 263 38.48 -10.08 15.51
N ASP A 264 39.50 -10.94 15.46
CA ASP A 264 39.86 -11.86 16.54
C ASP A 264 40.26 -11.13 17.84
N ASP A 265 40.92 -9.98 17.71
CA ASP A 265 41.34 -9.15 18.86
C ASP A 265 40.14 -8.54 19.60
N PHE A 266 38.99 -8.40 18.91
CA PHE A 266 37.80 -7.75 19.43
C PHE A 266 36.64 -8.70 19.73
N ARG A 267 36.77 -10.01 19.45
CA ARG A 267 35.67 -10.99 19.59
C ARG A 267 34.96 -10.93 20.95
N ARG A 268 35.72 -10.81 22.04
CA ARG A 268 35.16 -10.66 23.40
C ARG A 268 34.34 -9.38 23.54
N SER A 269 34.84 -8.26 23.03
CA SER A 269 34.16 -6.96 23.09
C SER A 269 32.91 -6.94 22.21
N LEU A 270 33.00 -7.51 21.00
CA LEU A 270 31.87 -7.69 20.09
C LEU A 270 30.76 -8.51 20.75
N ALA A 271 31.10 -9.62 21.41
CA ALA A 271 30.13 -10.45 22.13
C ALA A 271 29.47 -9.70 23.30
N LEU A 272 30.18 -8.78 23.96
CA LEU A 272 29.62 -7.95 25.03
C LEU A 272 28.71 -6.82 24.50
N LEU A 273 29.03 -6.25 23.34
CA LEU A 273 28.27 -5.15 22.73
C LEU A 273 27.02 -5.64 22.00
N TYR A 274 27.14 -6.73 21.25
CA TYR A 274 26.09 -7.25 20.37
C TYR A 274 25.38 -8.49 20.92
N GLY A 275 25.97 -9.15 21.92
CA GLY A 275 25.50 -10.45 22.38
C GLY A 275 26.03 -11.60 21.52
N THR A 276 26.13 -12.79 22.13
CA THR A 276 26.74 -13.96 21.49
C THR A 276 25.96 -14.44 20.26
N GLU A 277 24.62 -14.38 20.29
CA GLU A 277 23.81 -14.86 19.16
C GLU A 277 23.90 -13.92 17.95
N ALA A 278 23.82 -12.60 18.15
CA ALA A 278 23.93 -11.66 17.04
C ALA A 278 25.33 -11.70 16.41
N LEU A 279 26.38 -11.85 17.22
CA LEU A 279 27.74 -12.04 16.71
C LEU A 279 27.86 -13.34 15.88
N ARG A 280 27.36 -14.47 16.40
CA ARG A 280 27.35 -15.75 15.67
C ARG A 280 26.61 -15.64 14.33
N GLN A 281 25.44 -15.01 14.32
CA GLN A 281 24.65 -14.83 13.11
C GLN A 281 25.33 -13.88 12.11
N ALA A 282 25.94 -12.79 12.58
CA ALA A 282 26.70 -11.89 11.73
C ALA A 282 27.90 -12.59 11.07
N GLU A 283 28.65 -13.38 11.82
CA GLU A 283 29.75 -14.20 11.29
C GLU A 283 29.25 -15.22 10.27
N ALA A 284 28.15 -15.92 10.54
CA ALA A 284 27.56 -16.91 9.65
C ALA A 284 27.00 -16.30 8.34
N LEU A 285 26.53 -15.05 8.39
CA LEU A 285 26.10 -14.31 7.20
C LEU A 285 27.30 -13.86 6.36
N LEU A 286 28.38 -13.40 7.00
CA LEU A 286 29.61 -12.97 6.33
C LEU A 286 30.38 -14.14 5.69
N ASP A 287 30.43 -15.29 6.35
CA ASP A 287 31.07 -16.50 5.79
C ASP A 287 30.16 -17.27 4.82
N ARG A 288 28.90 -16.81 4.67
CA ARG A 288 27.85 -17.35 3.78
C ARG A 288 27.34 -18.74 4.16
N SER A 289 27.61 -19.21 5.38
CA SER A 289 27.03 -20.46 5.91
C SER A 289 25.55 -20.32 6.26
N GLU A 290 25.10 -19.12 6.60
CA GLU A 290 23.69 -18.73 6.67
C GLU A 290 23.40 -17.65 5.62
N ARG A 291 22.21 -17.69 5.02
CA ARG A 291 21.74 -16.69 4.05
C ARG A 291 20.31 -16.30 4.38
N PHE A 292 19.91 -15.09 4.01
CA PHE A 292 18.52 -14.61 4.09
C PHE A 292 17.84 -14.89 5.45
N PHE A 293 18.57 -14.65 6.54
CA PHE A 293 18.15 -15.07 7.88
C PHE A 293 16.74 -14.59 8.25
N GLY A 294 15.91 -15.52 8.72
CA GLY A 294 14.52 -15.28 9.12
C GLY A 294 13.50 -15.20 7.95
N LEU A 295 13.93 -15.27 6.70
CA LEU A 295 13.03 -15.34 5.55
C LEU A 295 12.78 -16.80 5.20
N ASP A 296 11.67 -17.39 5.63
CA ASP A 296 11.32 -18.76 5.25
C ASP A 296 11.07 -18.88 3.74
N THR A 297 11.41 -20.03 3.14
CA THR A 297 11.13 -20.29 1.72
C THR A 297 9.63 -20.19 1.42
N LEU A 298 9.26 -19.35 0.45
CA LEU A 298 7.86 -19.17 0.08
C LEU A 298 7.32 -20.34 -0.77
N GLY A 299 8.08 -20.84 -1.73
CA GLY A 299 7.60 -21.82 -2.71
C GLY A 299 6.76 -21.18 -3.83
N ALA A 300 6.59 -21.91 -4.94
CA ALA A 300 6.00 -21.38 -6.17
C ALA A 300 4.58 -20.81 -6.00
N ASP A 301 3.80 -21.40 -5.08
CA ASP A 301 2.45 -20.94 -4.76
C ASP A 301 2.39 -20.28 -3.36
N MET A 302 3.53 -19.80 -2.86
CA MET A 302 3.66 -19.18 -1.53
C MET A 302 3.20 -20.08 -0.38
N GLN A 303 3.51 -21.38 -0.45
CA GLN A 303 3.27 -22.38 0.60
C GLN A 303 3.88 -22.00 1.96
N GLY A 304 4.98 -21.24 1.96
CA GLY A 304 5.60 -20.68 3.16
C GLY A 304 4.72 -19.68 3.92
N SER A 305 3.61 -19.22 3.35
CA SER A 305 2.59 -18.41 4.04
C SER A 305 1.27 -19.15 4.18
N ALA A 306 0.95 -19.61 5.38
CA ALA A 306 -0.35 -20.21 5.69
C ALA A 306 -1.54 -19.25 5.43
N MET A 307 -1.31 -17.94 5.59
CA MET A 307 -2.30 -16.91 5.26
C MET A 307 -2.55 -16.86 3.75
N HIS A 308 -1.49 -16.92 2.93
CA HIS A 308 -1.62 -16.97 1.47
C HIS A 308 -2.33 -18.24 1.01
N GLN A 309 -2.03 -19.39 1.61
CA GLN A 309 -2.73 -20.64 1.31
C GLN A 309 -4.23 -20.57 1.63
N THR A 310 -4.61 -19.82 2.66
CA THR A 310 -6.02 -19.59 3.01
C THR A 310 -6.69 -18.68 1.98
N LEU A 311 -5.99 -17.66 1.48
CA LEU A 311 -6.44 -16.81 0.38
C LEU A 311 -6.69 -17.64 -0.89
N LEU A 312 -5.75 -18.49 -1.30
CA LEU A 312 -5.92 -19.36 -2.47
C LEU A 312 -7.10 -20.32 -2.31
N LYS A 313 -7.26 -20.95 -1.14
CA LYS A 313 -8.43 -21.81 -0.85
C LYS A 313 -9.75 -21.05 -0.87
N ALA A 314 -9.76 -19.75 -0.55
CA ALA A 314 -10.95 -18.92 -0.67
C ALA A 314 -11.23 -18.59 -2.14
N TYR A 315 -10.18 -18.29 -2.91
CA TYR A 315 -10.26 -18.04 -4.34
C TYR A 315 -10.77 -19.25 -5.13
N ASP A 316 -10.32 -20.46 -4.79
CA ASP A 316 -10.78 -21.71 -5.40
C ASP A 316 -12.30 -21.90 -5.30
N LYS A 317 -12.94 -21.39 -4.23
CA LYS A 317 -14.40 -21.48 -4.06
C LYS A 317 -15.15 -20.70 -5.13
N LEU A 318 -14.55 -19.65 -5.69
CA LEU A 318 -15.16 -18.85 -6.76
C LEU A 318 -15.32 -19.66 -8.05
N PHE A 319 -14.47 -20.66 -8.29
CA PHE A 319 -14.51 -21.53 -9.47
C PHE A 319 -15.23 -22.86 -9.24
N ALA A 320 -15.56 -23.18 -7.98
CA ALA A 320 -16.31 -24.37 -7.61
C ALA A 320 -17.84 -24.15 -7.65
N ALA A 321 -18.28 -22.90 -7.78
CA ALA A 321 -19.67 -22.48 -7.93
C ALA A 321 -20.15 -22.66 -9.38
#